data_AF-A0A800DR42-F1
#
_entry.id   AF-A0A800DR42-F1
#
_cell.length_a   1.000
_cell.length_b   1.000
_cell.length_c   1.000
_cell.angle_alpha   90.00
_cell.angle_beta   90.00
_cell.angle_gamma   90.00
#
_symmetry.space_group_name_H-M   'P 1'
#
loop_
_entity.id
_entity.type
_entity.pdbx_description
1 polymer ?
#
loop_
_entity_poly.entity_id
_entity_poly.type
_entity_poly.pdbx_seq_one_letter_code
_entity_poly.pdbx_strand_id
1 'polypeptide(L)'
;MPEDVIVIRGELGKIDYSNYQFFFDSFENSNYREISANELLNSKSNESFWRVKINHRTFDIVKWTTPKRTRSYPLARCYSLLSSPNQKVSAIPIVKDEGAKSKNPDVLGIDSICLINLFDIYVVL
;
A
#
# COMPACT_ATOMS: atom_id res chain seq x y z
N MET A 1 5.45 48.67 7.68
CA MET A 1 5.18 48.20 9.05
C MET A 1 5.98 46.93 9.24
N PRO A 2 6.73 46.73 10.33
CA PRO A 2 7.49 45.50 10.50
C PRO A 2 6.50 44.35 10.76
N GLU A 3 6.67 43.25 10.04
CA GLU A 3 5.89 42.03 10.23
C GLU A 3 6.19 41.41 11.59
N ASP A 4 5.16 40.95 12.31
CA ASP A 4 5.32 40.26 13.58
C ASP A 4 6.03 38.92 13.37
N VAL A 5 7.36 38.90 13.58
CA VAL A 5 8.17 37.69 13.48
C VAL A 5 8.07 36.91 14.80
N ILE A 6 7.38 35.76 14.77
CA ILE A 6 7.37 34.82 15.88
C ILE A 6 8.66 33.99 15.81
N VAL A 7 9.56 34.18 16.79
CA VAL A 7 10.79 33.39 16.93
C VAL A 7 10.60 32.37 18.05
N ILE A 8 10.55 31.09 17.70
CA ILE A 8 10.59 29.99 18.66
C ILE A 8 12.06 29.66 18.93
N ARG A 9 12.50 29.81 20.18
CA ARG A 9 13.83 29.43 20.64
C ARG A 9 13.74 28.22 21.56
N GLY A 10 14.60 27.23 21.35
CA GLY A 10 14.72 26.06 22.19
C GLY A 10 15.97 25.26 21.84
N GLU A 11 16.43 24.46 22.79
CA GLU A 11 17.49 23.48 22.55
C GLU A 11 16.84 22.14 22.23
N LEU A 12 17.33 21.48 21.17
CA LEU A 12 16.90 20.11 20.86
C LEU A 12 17.50 19.17 21.90
N GLY A 13 16.64 18.66 22.80
CA GLY A 13 17.02 17.57 23.70
C GLY A 13 17.39 16.31 22.90
N LYS A 14 18.31 15.50 23.42
CA LYS A 14 18.56 14.18 22.85
C LYS A 14 17.30 13.32 23.00
N ILE A 15 16.77 12.87 21.86
CA ILE A 15 15.68 11.89 21.83
C ILE A 15 16.30 10.52 22.06
N ASP A 16 15.79 9.80 23.06
CA ASP A 16 16.17 8.41 23.31
C ASP A 16 15.40 7.48 22.37
N TYR A 17 16.11 6.86 21.43
CA TYR A 17 15.56 5.91 20.47
C TYR A 17 15.72 4.45 20.91
N SER A 18 16.23 4.17 22.12
CA SER A 18 16.54 2.80 22.58
C SER A 18 15.35 1.84 22.51
N ASN A 19 14.13 2.37 22.68
CA ASN A 19 12.89 1.59 22.65
C ASN A 19 12.12 1.73 21.32
N TYR A 20 12.67 2.45 20.34
CA TYR A 20 12.00 2.66 19.06
C TYR A 20 12.26 1.46 18.14
N GLN A 21 11.24 0.63 17.95
CA GLN A 21 11.29 -0.50 17.02
C GLN A 21 10.27 -0.31 15.91
N PHE A 22 10.69 -0.50 14.67
CA PHE A 22 9.80 -0.57 13.52
C PHE A 22 9.33 -2.02 13.37
N PHE A 23 8.02 -2.23 13.42
CA PHE A 23 7.43 -3.52 13.08
C PHE A 23 6.68 -3.39 11.76
N PHE A 24 7.15 -4.10 10.74
CA PHE A 24 6.37 -4.32 9.53
C PHE A 24 5.66 -5.65 9.71
N ASP A 25 4.34 -5.66 9.54
CA ASP A 25 3.60 -6.91 9.53
C ASP A 25 4.10 -7.77 8.36
N SER A 26 4.20 -9.08 8.55
CA SER A 26 4.73 -9.97 7.53
C SER A 26 3.61 -10.45 6.61
N PHE A 27 3.88 -10.58 5.30
CA PHE A 27 2.91 -11.22 4.40
C PHE A 27 2.49 -12.61 4.89
N GLU A 28 3.40 -13.39 5.47
CA GLU A 28 3.09 -14.72 6.01
C GLU A 28 2.12 -14.69 7.21
N ASN A 29 2.04 -13.57 7.93
CA ASN A 29 1.07 -13.39 9.02
C ASN A 29 -0.28 -12.87 8.51
N SER A 30 -0.39 -12.53 7.23
CA SER A 30 -1.63 -12.05 6.64
C SER A 30 -2.58 -13.21 6.37
N ASN A 31 -3.88 -12.92 6.30
CA ASN A 31 -4.92 -13.89 5.90
C ASN A 31 -4.92 -14.11 4.39
N TYR A 32 -3.78 -14.47 3.80
CA TYR A 32 -3.68 -14.71 2.35
C TYR A 32 -4.38 -16.02 1.96
N ARG A 33 -4.85 -16.07 0.72
CA ARG A 33 -5.36 -17.29 0.10
C ARG A 33 -4.50 -17.67 -1.10
N GLU A 34 -4.16 -18.94 -1.22
CA GLU A 34 -3.51 -19.49 -2.40
C GLU A 34 -4.56 -19.83 -3.45
N ILE A 35 -4.51 -19.17 -4.61
CA ILE A 35 -5.52 -19.29 -5.67
C ILE A 35 -4.89 -19.24 -7.07
N SER A 36 -5.67 -19.63 -8.08
CA SER A 36 -5.29 -19.45 -9.48
C SER A 36 -5.45 -17.98 -9.94
N ALA A 37 -4.78 -17.62 -11.04
CA ALA A 37 -4.88 -16.26 -11.60
C ALA A 37 -6.32 -15.88 -11.99
N ASN A 38 -7.09 -16.83 -12.52
CA ASN A 38 -8.50 -16.60 -12.91
C ASN A 38 -9.40 -16.35 -11.70
N GLU A 39 -9.14 -17.02 -10.58
CA GLU A 39 -9.88 -16.80 -9.35
C GLU A 39 -9.60 -15.43 -8.74
N LEU A 40 -8.39 -14.87 -8.92
CA LEU A 40 -8.02 -13.54 -8.42
C LEU A 40 -8.85 -12.44 -9.10
N LEU A 41 -9.10 -12.58 -10.40
CA LEU A 41 -9.91 -11.64 -11.17
C LEU A 41 -11.37 -11.64 -10.69
N ASN A 42 -11.88 -12.82 -10.33
CA ASN A 42 -13.24 -12.99 -9.82
C ASN A 42 -13.36 -12.73 -8.31
N SER A 43 -12.25 -12.45 -7.61
CA SER A 43 -12.26 -12.31 -6.16
C SER A 43 -12.91 -11.01 -5.70
N LYS A 44 -13.63 -11.08 -4.57
CA LYS A 44 -14.28 -9.92 -3.96
C LYS A 44 -13.26 -8.88 -3.53
N SER A 45 -13.66 -7.60 -3.54
CA SER A 45 -12.79 -6.46 -3.22
C SER A 45 -12.50 -6.28 -1.72
N ASN A 46 -13.16 -7.06 -0.85
CA ASN A 46 -12.96 -7.07 0.59
C ASN A 46 -11.74 -7.90 1.04
N GLU A 47 -11.19 -8.73 0.14
CA GLU A 47 -10.01 -9.54 0.41
C GLU A 47 -8.78 -8.94 -0.27
N SER A 48 -7.69 -8.86 0.50
CA SER A 48 -6.56 -8.00 0.18
C SER A 48 -5.28 -8.75 -0.11
N PHE A 49 -5.08 -9.96 0.44
CA PHE A 49 -3.82 -10.69 0.34
C PHE A 49 -4.03 -11.99 -0.42
N TRP A 50 -3.18 -12.25 -1.40
CA TRP A 50 -3.33 -13.39 -2.29
C TRP A 50 -1.96 -13.97 -2.62
N ARG A 51 -1.87 -15.29 -2.70
CA ARG A 51 -0.73 -16.00 -3.25
C ARG A 51 -1.16 -16.67 -4.54
N VAL A 52 -0.49 -16.35 -5.64
CA VAL A 52 -0.83 -16.89 -6.96
C VAL A 52 0.39 -17.59 -7.55
N LYS A 53 0.19 -18.82 -8.00
CA LYS A 53 1.22 -19.59 -8.71
C LYS A 53 0.92 -19.57 -10.20
N ILE A 54 1.85 -19.05 -11.00
CA ILE A 54 1.76 -19.02 -12.46
C ILE A 54 3.02 -19.69 -13.00
N ASN A 55 2.86 -20.83 -13.68
CA ASN A 55 3.96 -21.68 -14.13
C ASN A 55 4.87 -22.07 -12.95
N HIS A 56 6.16 -21.70 -13.01
CA HIS A 56 7.16 -21.96 -11.96
C HIS A 56 7.44 -20.75 -11.06
N ARG A 57 6.54 -19.77 -11.03
CA ARG A 57 6.70 -18.54 -10.23
C ARG A 57 5.54 -18.39 -9.25
N THR A 58 5.87 -17.88 -8.07
CA THR A 58 4.92 -17.52 -7.02
C THR A 58 4.88 -16.01 -6.90
N PHE A 59 3.67 -15.47 -6.79
CA PHE A 59 3.39 -14.05 -6.63
C PHE A 59 2.62 -13.85 -5.33
N ASP A 60 3.12 -12.96 -4.48
CA ASP A 60 2.39 -12.47 -3.31
C ASP A 60 1.82 -11.10 -3.65
N ILE A 61 0.50 -11.00 -3.57
CA ILE A 61 -0.27 -9.91 -4.16
C ILE A 61 -1.08 -9.21 -3.08
N VAL A 62 -0.97 -7.89 -3.04
CA VAL A 62 -1.89 -7.01 -2.33
C VAL A 62 -2.87 -6.41 -3.32
N LYS A 63 -4.15 -6.80 -3.22
CA LYS A 63 -5.25 -6.24 -4.00
C LYS A 63 -5.85 -5.02 -3.29
N TRP A 64 -5.96 -3.92 -4.01
CA TRP A 64 -6.58 -2.70 -3.52
C TRP A 64 -8.08 -2.75 -3.78
N THR A 65 -8.86 -2.24 -2.83
CA THR A 65 -10.32 -2.15 -2.97
C THR A 65 -10.73 -1.03 -3.92
N THR A 66 -9.97 0.08 -3.89
CA THR A 66 -10.16 1.26 -4.74
C THR A 66 -8.79 1.88 -5.03
N PRO A 67 -8.63 2.75 -6.04
CA PRO A 67 -7.34 3.41 -6.32
C PRO A 67 -6.85 4.34 -5.20
N LYS A 68 -7.68 4.63 -4.19
CA LYS A 68 -7.33 5.58 -3.12
C LYS A 68 -6.53 4.93 -2.00
N ARG A 69 -5.33 5.48 -1.78
CA ARG A 69 -4.34 5.05 -0.76
C ARG A 69 -4.83 4.92 0.68
N THR A 70 -5.87 5.66 1.07
CA THR A 70 -6.24 5.84 2.49
C THR A 70 -7.63 5.29 2.84
N ARG A 71 -8.44 4.86 1.87
CA ARG A 71 -9.82 4.43 2.11
C ARG A 71 -9.91 3.13 2.91
N SER A 72 -9.02 2.18 2.59
CA SER A 72 -8.84 0.90 3.28
C SER A 72 -7.36 0.65 3.61
N TYR A 73 -6.62 1.74 3.78
CA TYR A 73 -5.15 1.79 3.95
C TYR A 73 -4.36 0.84 3.03
N PRO A 74 -4.69 0.73 1.73
CA PRO A 74 -4.02 -0.24 0.87
C PRO A 74 -2.52 0.01 0.67
N LEU A 75 -2.05 1.26 0.74
CA LEU A 75 -0.61 1.55 0.66
C LEU A 75 0.16 0.93 1.84
N ALA A 76 -0.38 1.03 3.06
CA ALA A 76 0.25 0.44 4.24
C ALA A 76 0.31 -1.09 4.14
N ARG A 77 -0.72 -1.72 3.55
CA ARG A 77 -0.75 -3.17 3.30
C ARG A 77 0.32 -3.61 2.31
N CYS A 78 0.70 -2.78 1.33
CA CYS A 78 1.80 -3.12 0.43
C CYS A 78 3.14 -3.33 1.16
N TYR A 79 3.35 -2.71 2.33
CA TYR A 79 4.58 -2.91 3.08
C TYR A 79 4.71 -4.31 3.69
N SER A 80 3.62 -5.06 3.86
CA SER A 80 3.74 -6.45 4.30
C SER A 80 4.40 -7.35 3.24
N LEU A 81 4.35 -6.94 1.96
CA LEU A 81 5.05 -7.63 0.88
C LEU A 81 6.58 -7.52 1.00
N LEU A 82 7.11 -6.55 1.75
CA LEU A 82 8.56 -6.39 1.92
C LEU A 82 9.23 -7.62 2.56
N SER A 83 8.49 -8.37 3.39
CA SER A 83 8.98 -9.62 3.99
C SER A 83 8.79 -10.85 3.10
N SER A 84 8.08 -10.73 1.97
CA SER A 84 7.80 -11.86 1.09
C SER A 84 9.06 -12.31 0.35
N PRO A 85 9.35 -13.63 0.31
CA PRO A 85 10.42 -14.18 -0.52
C PRO A 85 10.02 -14.33 -2.00
N ASN A 86 8.75 -14.08 -2.34
CA ASN A 86 8.19 -14.29 -3.67
C ASN A 86 8.16 -12.99 -4.50
N GLN A 87 7.66 -13.05 -5.73
CA GLN A 87 7.48 -11.84 -6.53
C GLN A 87 6.33 -11.00 -5.95
N LYS A 88 6.61 -9.73 -5.64
CA LYS A 88 5.70 -8.85 -4.90
C LYS A 88 4.87 -8.03 -5.88
N VAL A 89 3.55 -8.05 -5.72
CA VAL A 89 2.63 -7.33 -6.62
C VAL A 89 1.61 -6.50 -5.84
N SER A 90 1.40 -5.28 -6.28
CA SER A 90 0.30 -4.41 -5.85
C SER A 90 -0.68 -4.27 -7.01
N ALA A 91 -1.86 -4.88 -6.90
CA ALA A 91 -2.93 -4.79 -7.89
C ALA A 91 -3.89 -3.65 -7.51
N ILE A 92 -3.90 -2.57 -8.30
CA ILE A 92 -4.61 -1.32 -8.02
C ILE A 92 -5.68 -1.08 -9.10
N PRO A 93 -6.98 -1.12 -8.78
CA PRO A 93 -8.01 -0.91 -9.78
C PRO A 93 -7.98 0.54 -10.31
N ILE A 94 -7.99 0.71 -11.64
CA ILE A 94 -7.91 2.04 -12.31
C ILE A 94 -9.21 2.84 -12.18
N VAL A 95 -10.36 2.17 -12.17
CA VAL A 95 -11.66 2.83 -12.24
C VAL A 95 -12.49 2.52 -11.01
N LYS A 96 -13.04 3.58 -10.41
CA LYS A 96 -14.19 3.49 -9.55
C LYS A 96 -15.25 4.44 -10.07
N ASP A 97 -16.42 3.88 -10.42
CA ASP A 97 -17.58 4.67 -10.79
C ASP A 97 -18.16 5.33 -9.54
N GLU A 98 -17.70 6.54 -9.26
CA GLU A 98 -18.40 7.43 -8.35
C GLU A 98 -19.12 8.45 -9.21
N GLY A 99 -20.39 8.18 -9.58
CA GLY A 99 -21.18 9.05 -10.44
C GLY A 99 -21.12 10.54 -10.05
N ALA A 100 -21.60 11.41 -10.94
CA ALA A 100 -21.37 12.87 -10.98
C ALA A 100 -21.48 13.71 -9.68
N LYS A 101 -21.96 13.14 -8.56
CA LYS A 101 -22.09 13.79 -7.25
C LYS A 101 -20.93 13.50 -6.28
N SER A 102 -19.90 12.73 -6.65
CA SER A 102 -18.77 12.49 -5.75
C SER A 102 -17.96 13.75 -5.52
N LYS A 103 -17.87 14.17 -4.25
CA LYS A 103 -17.02 15.27 -3.80
C LYS A 103 -15.55 14.87 -3.61
N ASN A 104 -15.20 13.60 -3.75
CA ASN A 104 -13.87 13.09 -3.40
C ASN A 104 -13.42 12.03 -4.41
N PRO A 105 -12.89 12.44 -5.57
CA PRO A 105 -12.48 11.49 -6.59
C PRO A 105 -11.41 10.56 -6.00
N ASP A 106 -11.63 9.24 -6.13
CA ASP A 106 -10.62 8.24 -5.80
C ASP A 106 -9.52 8.31 -6.86
N VAL A 107 -8.53 9.18 -6.63
CA VAL A 107 -7.37 9.35 -7.52
C VAL A 107 -6.16 8.59 -7.01
N LEU A 108 -5.47 7.93 -7.93
CA LEU A 108 -4.14 7.37 -7.70
C LEU A 108 -3.10 8.38 -8.22
N GLY A 109 -2.28 8.92 -7.33
CA GLY A 109 -1.18 9.79 -7.72
C GLY A 109 0.01 8.99 -8.26
N ILE A 110 0.75 9.57 -9.20
CA ILE A 110 1.97 8.94 -9.75
C ILE A 110 3.05 8.74 -8.67
N ASP A 111 3.08 9.62 -7.66
CA ASP A 111 3.92 9.51 -6.46
C ASP A 111 3.75 8.15 -5.76
N SER A 112 2.52 7.65 -5.74
CA SER A 112 2.14 6.40 -5.10
C SER A 112 2.69 5.21 -5.88
N ILE A 113 2.59 5.25 -7.22
CA ILE A 113 3.12 4.22 -8.11
C ILE A 113 4.66 4.19 -8.00
N CYS A 114 5.30 5.36 -8.04
CA CYS A 114 6.75 5.48 -7.90
C CYS A 114 7.24 4.93 -6.56
N LEU A 115 6.56 5.26 -5.46
CA LEU A 115 6.92 4.78 -4.13
C LEU A 115 6.80 3.25 -4.01
N ILE A 116 5.71 2.65 -4.51
CA ILE A 116 5.52 1.20 -4.44
C ILE A 116 6.58 0.50 -5.29
N ASN A 117 6.85 1.00 -6.49
CA ASN A 117 7.86 0.41 -7.38
C ASN A 117 9.29 0.52 -6.80
N LEU A 118 9.61 1.60 -6.09
CA LEU A 118 10.89 1.77 -5.40
C LEU A 118 11.18 0.63 -4.40
N PHE A 119 10.14 0.03 -3.84
CA PHE A 119 10.23 -1.10 -2.91
C PHE A 119 10.33 -2.47 -3.59
N ASP A 120 10.62 -2.51 -4.89
CA ASP A 120 10.66 -3.73 -5.69
C ASP A 120 9.32 -4.49 -5.62
N ILE A 121 8.22 -3.72 -5.71
CA ILE A 121 6.84 -4.23 -5.78
C ILE A 121 6.28 -3.83 -7.14
N TYR A 122 5.91 -4.81 -7.95
CA TYR A 122 5.28 -4.56 -9.25
C TYR A 122 3.92 -3.92 -9.06
N VAL A 123 3.68 -2.79 -9.73
CA VAL A 123 2.37 -2.14 -9.76
C VAL A 123 1.62 -2.62 -11.00
N VAL A 124 0.46 -3.24 -10.78
CA VAL A 124 -0.48 -3.64 -11.84
C VAL A 124 -1.72 -2.78 -11.69
N LEU A 125 -2.09 -2.10 -12.77
CA LEU A 125 -3.24 -1.21 -12.85
C LEU A 125 -4.43 -1.93 -13.52
#